data_AF-A0A067BU03-F1
#
_entry.id   AF-A0A067BU03-F1
#
_cell.length_a   1.000
_cell.length_b   1.000
_cell.length_c   1.000
_cell.angle_alpha   90.00
_cell.angle_beta   90.00
_cell.angle_gamma   90.00
#
_symmetry.space_group_name_H-M   'P 1'
#
loop_
_entity.id
_entity.type
_entity.pdbx_description
1 polymer ?
#
loop_
_entity_poly.entity_id
_entity_poly.type
_entity_poly.pdbx_seq_one_letter_code
_entity_poly.pdbx_strand_id
1 'polypeptide(L)' 'MEDYIVLRPLANAIYGRILLCRHVSTQARVAIKLLDMAHATAHTTVADGHTVDENVVNELAVNLA' A
#
# COMPACT_ATOMS: atom_id res chain seq x y z
N MET A 1 4.36 10.16 -1.26
CA MET A 1 5.03 9.85 0.03
C MET A 1 5.85 11.03 0.58
N GLU A 2 6.19 12.03 -0.22
CA GLU A 2 7.04 13.16 0.18
C GLU A 2 6.47 13.97 1.37
N ASP A 3 5.14 14.07 1.49
CA ASP A 3 4.47 14.75 2.61
C ASP A 3 4.26 13.88 3.87
N TYR A 4 4.81 12.67 3.90
CA TYR A 4 4.54 11.69 4.95
C TYR A 4 5.82 11.09 5.52
N ILE A 5 5.95 11.13 6.84
CA ILE A 5 7.03 10.47 7.59
C ILE A 5 6.56 9.07 7.97
N VAL A 6 7.28 8.03 7.54
CA VAL A 6 7.02 6.65 7.97
C VAL A 6 7.46 6.49 9.42
N LEU A 7 6.55 6.06 10.29
CA LEU A 7 6.85 5.81 11.70
C LEU A 7 7.21 4.35 11.95
N ARG A 8 6.38 3.42 11.46
CA ARG A 8 6.60 1.97 11.59
C ARG A 8 5.71 1.17 10.63
N PRO A 9 6.08 -0.08 10.31
CA PRO A 9 5.15 -1.03 9.71
C PRO A 9 3.97 -1.33 10.65
N LEU A 10 2.80 -1.58 10.06
CA LEU A 10 1.60 -2.03 10.77
C LEU A 10 1.25 -3.48 10.42
N ALA A 11 1.30 -3.84 9.14
CA ALA A 11 0.94 -5.17 8.66
C ALA A 11 1.55 -5.43 7.27
N ASN A 12 1.63 -6.69 6.88
CA ASN A 12 1.85 -7.08 5.49
C ASN A 12 0.53 -6.96 4.71
N ALA A 13 0.62 -6.64 3.42
CA ALA A 13 -0.49 -6.71 2.48
C ALA A 13 -0.11 -7.67 1.34
N ILE A 14 -1.11 -8.17 0.63
CA ILE A 14 -0.95 -9.18 -0.44
C ILE A 14 0.11 -8.70 -1.46
N TYR A 15 -0.06 -7.49 -1.97
CA TYR A 15 0.87 -6.86 -2.91
C TYR A 15 1.82 -5.86 -2.24
N GLY A 16 2.04 -5.90 -0.92
CA GLY A 16 2.93 -4.92 -0.28
C GLY A 16 2.81 -4.84 1.24
N ARG A 17 2.60 -3.63 1.77
CA ARG A 17 2.58 -3.41 3.24
C ARG A 17 1.73 -2.22 3.66
N ILE A 18 1.24 -2.27 4.89
CA ILE A 18 0.56 -1.16 5.55
C ILE A 18 1.56 -0.47 6.48
N LEU A 19 1.70 0.85 6.32
CA LEU A 19 2.60 1.69 7.11
C LEU A 19 1.80 2.65 7.99
N LEU A 20 2.24 2.84 9.24
CA LEU A 20 1.83 3.99 10.03
C LEU A 20 2.69 5.18 9.63
N CYS A 21 2.05 6.22 9.12
CA CYS A 21 2.71 7.45 8.71
C CYS A 21 2.18 8.65 9.50
N ARG A 22 2.98 9.72 9.52
CA ARG A 22 2.59 11.04 10.02
C ARG A 22 2.66 12.04 8.87
N HIS A 23 1.55 12.71 8.59
CA HIS A 23 1.52 13.81 7.62
C HIS A 23 2.32 15.00 8.15
N VAL A 24 3.20 15.57 7.33
CA VAL A 24 4.20 16.56 7.78
C VAL A 24 3.55 17.85 8.26
N SER A 25 2.58 18.39 7.52
CA SER A 25 1.97 19.69 7.88
C SER A 25 0.94 19.59 9.00
N THR A 26 0.05 18.59 8.95
CA THR A 26 -1.06 18.48 9.91
C THR A 26 -0.73 17.65 11.15
N GLN A 27 0.42 16.97 11.16
CA GLN A 27 0.80 15.99 12.19
C GLN A 27 -0.20 14.83 12.35
N ALA A 28 -1.16 14.68 11.45
CA ALA A 28 -2.14 13.61 11.49
C ALA A 28 -1.47 12.24 11.31
N ARG A 29 -1.91 11.26 12.08
CA ARG A 29 -1.50 9.86 11.92
C ARG A 29 -2.43 9.18 10.93
N VAL A 30 -1.85 8.57 9.90
CA VAL A 30 -2.60 7.87 8.84
C VAL A 30 -1.99 6.49 8.60
N ALA A 31 -2.82 5.56 8.14
CA ALA A 31 -2.35 4.29 7.59
C ALA A 31 -2.23 4.44 6.06
N ILE A 32 -1.08 4.08 5.50
CA ILE A 32 -0.84 4.08 4.05
C ILE A 32 -0.64 2.64 3.59
N LYS A 33 -1.49 2.16 2.69
CA LYS A 33 -1.31 0.90 1.94
C LYS A 33 -0.31 1.18 0.81
N LEU A 34 0.92 0.68 0.96
CA LEU A 34 1.95 0.76 -0.08
C LEU A 34 1.91 -0.51 -0.90
N LEU A 35 1.69 -0.35 -2.21
CA LEU A 35 1.63 -1.44 -3.18
C LEU A 35 2.95 -1.56 -3.94
N ASP A 36 3.37 -2.79 -4.18
CA ASP A 36 4.36 -3.18 -5.18
C ASP A 36 3.61 -3.47 -6.50
N MET A 37 3.78 -2.57 -7.46
CA MET A 37 3.06 -2.64 -8.73
C MET A 37 3.46 -3.84 -9.59
N ALA A 38 4.66 -4.41 -9.42
CA ALA A 38 5.07 -5.60 -10.15
C ALA A 38 4.25 -6.82 -9.68
N HIS A 39 4.15 -6.99 -8.37
CA HIS A 39 3.36 -8.05 -7.74
C HIS A 39 1.85 -7.86 -7.97
N ALA A 40 1.35 -6.63 -7.86
CA ALA A 40 -0.04 -6.31 -8.17
C ALA A 40 -0.43 -6.62 -9.63
N THR A 41 0.42 -6.25 -10.60
CA THR A 41 0.16 -6.50 -12.03
C THR A 41 0.26 -7.99 -12.36
N ALA A 42 1.19 -8.71 -11.72
CA ALA A 42 1.35 -10.15 -11.88
C ALA A 42 0.29 -10.96 -11.12
N HIS A 43 -0.56 -10.30 -10.31
CA HIS A 43 -1.48 -10.93 -9.39
C HIS A 43 -0.79 -11.92 -8.45
N THR A 44 0.43 -11.63 -7.99
CA THR A 44 1.20 -12.51 -7.10
C THR A 44 1.46 -11.89 -5.73
N THR A 45 1.41 -12.67 -4.66
CA THR A 45 1.76 -12.19 -3.31
C THR A 45 3.24 -11.79 -3.24
N VAL A 46 3.54 -10.76 -2.43
CA VAL A 46 4.93 -10.37 -2.12
C VAL A 46 5.63 -11.39 -1.21
N ALA A 47 4.86 -12.14 -0.41
CA ALA A 47 5.42 -13.05 0.59
C ALA A 47 5.95 -14.37 -0.01
N ASP A 48 5.23 -14.95 -0.95
CA ASP A 48 5.50 -16.31 -1.46
C ASP A 48 5.17 -16.49 -2.96
N GLY A 49 4.78 -15.44 -3.68
CA GLY A 49 4.54 -15.48 -5.12
C GLY A 49 3.26 -16.20 -5.55
N HIS A 50 2.36 -16.52 -4.61
CA HIS A 50 1.09 -17.17 -4.93
C HIS A 50 0.16 -16.25 -5.70
N THR A 51 -0.54 -16.81 -6.69
CA THR A 51 -1.54 -16.06 -7.44
C THR A 51 -2.74 -15.72 -6.57
N VAL A 52 -3.16 -14.46 -6.61
CA VAL A 52 -4.30 -13.94 -5.84
C VAL A 52 -5.25 -13.19 -6.76
N ASP A 53 -6.53 -13.49 -6.61
CA ASP A 53 -7.62 -12.78 -7.28
C ASP A 53 -8.03 -11.54 -6.45
N GLU A 54 -7.22 -10.50 -6.52
CA GLU A 54 -7.50 -9.17 -5.94
C GLU A 54 -7.39 -8.11 -7.06
N ASN A 55 -8.36 -7.19 -7.12
CA ASN A 55 -8.48 -6.21 -8.20
C ASN A 55 -7.90 -4.85 -7.79
N VAL A 56 -6.60 -4.67 -8.07
CA VAL A 56 -5.89 -3.41 -7.83
C VAL A 56 -6.34 -2.27 -8.74
N VAL A 57 -6.92 -2.56 -9.91
CA VAL A 57 -7.40 -1.54 -10.85
C VAL A 57 -8.57 -0.76 -10.26
N ASN A 58 -9.47 -1.44 -9.53
CA ASN A 58 -10.56 -0.77 -8.82
C ASN A 58 -10.05 0.15 -7.70
N GLU A 59 -9.05 -0.28 -6.93
CA GLU A 59 -8.43 0.55 -5.89
C GLU A 59 -7.72 1.78 -6.48
N LEU A 60 -7.02 1.61 -7.60
CA LEU A 60 -6.34 2.71 -8.29
C LEU A 60 -7.33 3.74 -8.83
N ALA A 61 -8.46 3.31 -9.39
CA ALA A 61 -9.50 4.21 -9.88
C ALA A 61 -10.09 5.10 -8.76
N VAL A 62 -10.26 4.56 -7.55
CA VAL A 62 -10.71 5.34 -6.38
C VAL A 62 -9.66 6.36 -5.95
N ASN A 63 -8.37 6.04 -6.04
CA ASN A 63 -7.29 6.95 -5.64
C ASN A 63 -7.05 8.10 -6.63
N LEU A 64 -7.51 7.96 -7.88
CA LEU A 64 -7.33 8.95 -8.95
C LEU A 64 -8.58 9.80 -9.24
N ALA A 65 -9.72 9.45 -8.63
CA ALA A 65 -10.98 10.21 -8.73
C ALA A 65 -11.00 11.40 -7.77
#